data_AF-A0A660XFD4-F1
#
_entry.id   AF-A0A660XFD4-F1
#
_cell.length_a   1.000
_cell.length_b   1.000
_cell.length_c   1.000
_cell.angle_alpha   90.00
_cell.angle_beta   90.00
_cell.angle_gamma   90.00
#
_symmetry.space_group_name_H-M   'P 1'
#
loop_
_entity.id
_entity.type
_entity.pdbx_description
1 polymer ?
#
loop_
_entity_poly.entity_id
_entity_poly.type
_entity_poly.pdbx_seq_one_letter_code
_entity_poly.pdbx_strand_id
1 'polypeptide(L)'
;MLREIINNLKETVPNAFIDEEPSIPWVNEKTRIVNLREMEFPDFHEVPIFIDPEAEILEADNKLDSEISESGVEALAWYVPFHQSKRWGFYFRTRGIFYLSNYFKNKRNLNDVNERVKRALKVLFYHEFFHFLTEIAAAHMEMTYKEPLYNPYLKFCNESASTTLNIEEPLANAYALRRIQKRYRSRVKAFFDMQPPPYSEFHKFVKDTCFLAGKRKLGAIVRIHNLPEIKFKHLVLFLIQMSLFGNSYSILHLRLRNCSYPIYPFTLSLKKNIQQAV
;
A
#
# COMPACT_ATOMS: atom_id res chain seq x y z
N MET A 1 10.46 -12.80 -9.83
CA MET A 1 10.36 -12.23 -8.46
C MET A 1 8.97 -12.40 -7.83
N LEU A 2 7.93 -11.61 -8.14
CA LEU A 2 6.64 -11.74 -7.43
C LEU A 2 5.97 -13.12 -7.59
N ARG A 3 5.96 -13.68 -8.80
CA ARG A 3 5.45 -15.04 -9.05
C ARG A 3 6.19 -16.10 -8.22
N GLU A 4 7.50 -15.92 -8.02
CA GLU A 4 8.31 -16.85 -7.22
C GLU A 4 7.95 -16.72 -5.73
N ILE A 5 7.74 -15.50 -5.23
CA ILE A 5 7.27 -15.28 -3.85
C ILE A 5 5.94 -16.01 -3.63
N ILE A 6 4.96 -15.82 -4.52
CA ILE A 6 3.64 -16.44 -4.40
C ILE A 6 3.75 -17.96 -4.48
N ASN A 7 4.52 -18.51 -5.41
CA ASN A 7 4.71 -19.95 -5.54
C ASN A 7 5.38 -20.55 -4.30
N ASN A 8 6.45 -19.93 -3.81
CA ASN A 8 7.15 -20.38 -2.60
C ASN A 8 6.23 -20.31 -1.37
N LEU A 9 5.38 -19.28 -1.28
CA LEU A 9 4.41 -19.17 -0.21
C LEU A 9 3.36 -20.27 -0.27
N LYS A 10 2.84 -20.59 -1.47
CA LYS A 10 1.91 -21.71 -1.67
C LYS A 10 2.51 -23.05 -1.27
N GLU A 11 3.81 -23.25 -1.52
CA GLU A 11 4.52 -24.46 -1.10
C GLU A 11 4.77 -24.50 0.42
N THR A 12 5.10 -23.35 1.02
CA THR A 12 5.53 -23.29 2.43
C THR A 12 4.36 -23.18 3.41
N VAL A 13 3.31 -22.44 3.05
CA VAL A 13 2.15 -22.12 3.89
C VAL A 13 0.87 -22.17 3.03
N PRO A 14 0.44 -23.36 2.55
CA PRO A 14 -0.68 -23.48 1.62
C PRO A 14 -2.01 -22.95 2.18
N ASN A 15 -2.21 -23.01 3.50
CA ASN A 15 -3.39 -22.49 4.18
C ASN A 15 -3.39 -20.95 4.36
N ALA A 16 -2.38 -20.24 3.85
CA ALA A 16 -2.38 -18.78 3.80
C ALA A 16 -3.29 -18.22 2.69
N PHE A 17 -3.78 -19.05 1.77
CA PHE A 17 -4.64 -18.63 0.66
C PHE A 17 -6.09 -19.03 0.88
N ILE A 18 -7.01 -18.11 0.58
CA ILE A 18 -8.46 -18.38 0.54
C ILE A 18 -8.94 -18.62 -0.90
N ASP A 19 -8.38 -17.89 -1.87
CA ASP A 19 -8.70 -17.98 -3.31
C ASP A 19 -10.20 -17.74 -3.64
N GLU A 20 -10.82 -16.74 -3.02
CA GLU A 20 -12.17 -16.26 -3.29
C GLU A 20 -12.26 -15.31 -4.49
N GLU A 21 -13.46 -15.10 -5.02
CA GLU A 21 -13.70 -14.01 -5.98
C GLU A 21 -13.56 -12.65 -5.26
N PRO A 22 -12.92 -11.65 -5.89
CA PRO A 22 -12.67 -10.38 -5.25
C PRO A 22 -13.98 -9.64 -4.94
N SER A 23 -14.18 -9.28 -3.69
CA SER A 23 -15.25 -8.37 -3.26
C SER A 23 -14.70 -6.94 -3.25
N ILE A 24 -15.15 -6.11 -4.19
CA ILE A 24 -14.76 -4.71 -4.30
C ILE A 24 -16.02 -3.87 -4.12
N PRO A 25 -16.09 -2.96 -3.12
CA PRO A 25 -17.38 -2.40 -2.67
C PRO A 25 -18.22 -1.69 -3.75
N TRP A 26 -17.58 -1.08 -4.75
CA TRP A 26 -18.26 -0.35 -5.84
C TRP A 26 -18.27 -1.09 -7.18
N VAL A 27 -17.93 -2.40 -7.21
CA VAL A 27 -18.06 -3.24 -8.40
C VAL A 27 -19.38 -4.01 -8.34
N ASN A 28 -20.20 -3.88 -9.37
CA ASN A 28 -21.47 -4.61 -9.53
C ASN A 28 -21.61 -5.12 -10.98
N GLU A 29 -22.73 -5.78 -11.31
CA GLU A 29 -22.94 -6.37 -12.64
C GLU A 29 -22.92 -5.37 -13.80
N LYS A 30 -23.07 -4.06 -13.53
CA LYS A 30 -23.02 -3.00 -14.54
C LYS A 30 -21.60 -2.44 -14.72
N THR A 31 -20.68 -2.67 -13.78
CA THR A 31 -19.33 -2.11 -13.83
C THR A 31 -18.49 -2.80 -14.90
N ARG A 32 -17.96 -2.03 -15.86
CA ARG A 32 -17.05 -2.56 -16.88
C ARG A 32 -15.61 -2.50 -16.39
N ILE A 33 -14.93 -3.65 -16.42
CA ILE A 33 -13.50 -3.74 -16.15
C ILE A 33 -12.73 -3.56 -17.46
N VAL A 34 -11.77 -2.64 -17.49
CA VAL A 34 -10.90 -2.39 -18.64
C VAL A 34 -9.45 -2.59 -18.20
N ASN A 35 -8.69 -3.36 -18.97
CA ASN A 35 -7.26 -3.48 -18.72
C ASN A 35 -6.53 -2.32 -19.39
N LEU A 36 -5.62 -1.63 -18.70
CA LEU A 36 -4.86 -0.47 -19.24
C LEU A 36 -4.10 -0.76 -20.54
N ARG A 37 -3.89 -2.03 -20.94
CA ARG A 37 -3.42 -2.32 -22.32
C ARG A 37 -4.34 -1.73 -23.40
N GLU A 38 -5.61 -1.47 -23.09
CA GLU A 38 -6.61 -0.87 -23.99
C GLU A 38 -6.69 0.66 -23.91
N MET A 39 -6.01 1.31 -22.94
CA MET A 39 -5.98 2.75 -22.76
C MET A 39 -4.54 3.25 -22.79
N GLU A 40 -4.15 4.05 -23.78
CA GLU A 40 -2.78 4.54 -23.98
C GLU A 40 -2.28 5.47 -22.84
N PHE A 41 -1.95 4.90 -21.68
CA PHE A 41 -1.25 5.60 -20.60
C PHE A 41 0.22 5.13 -20.52
N PRO A 42 1.19 6.01 -20.82
CA PRO A 42 2.57 5.63 -21.14
C PRO A 42 3.41 5.07 -19.99
N ASP A 43 2.87 5.01 -18.76
CA ASP A 43 3.65 4.63 -17.56
C ASP A 43 3.05 3.46 -16.75
N PHE A 44 1.88 2.93 -17.14
CA PHE A 44 1.12 1.96 -16.33
C PHE A 44 0.60 0.80 -17.20
N HIS A 45 1.48 -0.12 -17.59
CA HIS A 45 1.16 -1.11 -18.62
C HIS A 45 0.29 -2.30 -18.16
N GLU A 46 -0.06 -2.43 -16.88
CA GLU A 46 -0.68 -3.67 -16.35
C GLU A 46 -1.80 -3.50 -15.31
N VAL A 47 -2.34 -2.29 -15.06
CA VAL A 47 -3.36 -2.10 -14.02
C VAL A 47 -4.79 -2.07 -14.57
N PRO A 48 -5.75 -2.84 -14.01
CA PRO A 48 -7.14 -2.72 -14.40
C PRO A 48 -7.78 -1.40 -13.90
N ILE A 49 -8.53 -0.76 -14.78
CA ILE A 49 -9.36 0.42 -14.50
C ILE A 49 -10.83 0.03 -14.65
N PHE A 50 -11.65 0.50 -13.72
CA PHE A 50 -13.09 0.26 -13.68
C PHE A 50 -13.78 1.46 -14.30
N ILE A 51 -14.43 1.22 -15.43
CA ILE A 51 -15.35 2.18 -16.03
C ILE A 51 -16.72 1.92 -15.43
N ASP A 52 -17.17 2.89 -14.65
CA ASP A 52 -18.55 2.97 -14.21
C ASP A 52 -19.38 3.45 -15.42
N PRO A 53 -20.37 2.68 -15.91
CA PRO A 53 -21.19 3.07 -17.06
C PRO A 53 -22.00 4.35 -16.80
N GLU A 54 -22.15 4.76 -15.54
CA GLU A 54 -22.83 6.00 -15.13
C GLU A 54 -21.83 7.16 -14.89
N ALA A 55 -20.56 7.03 -15.29
CA ALA A 55 -19.53 8.05 -15.07
C ALA A 55 -19.72 9.28 -15.98
N GLU A 56 -20.58 10.21 -15.58
CA GLU A 56 -20.44 11.60 -16.02
C GLU A 56 -19.30 12.28 -15.25
N ILE A 57 -18.47 13.06 -15.96
CA ILE A 57 -17.43 13.89 -15.33
C ILE A 57 -18.12 15.13 -14.76
N LEU A 58 -18.46 15.07 -13.48
CA LEU A 58 -19.13 16.16 -12.77
C LEU A 58 -18.10 17.06 -12.05
N GLU A 59 -18.32 18.38 -12.03
CA GLU A 59 -17.48 19.31 -11.25
C GLU A 59 -17.67 19.15 -9.73
N ALA A 60 -18.82 18.60 -9.30
CA ALA A 60 -19.14 18.24 -7.93
C ALA A 60 -19.85 16.89 -7.90
N ASP A 61 -19.55 16.07 -6.89
CA ASP A 61 -19.99 14.68 -6.86
C ASP A 61 -20.39 14.27 -5.44
N ASN A 62 -21.58 14.71 -5.02
CA ASN A 62 -22.09 14.49 -3.67
C ASN A 62 -22.17 13.01 -3.28
N LYS A 63 -22.39 12.11 -4.26
CA LYS A 63 -22.43 10.67 -4.00
C LYS A 63 -21.04 10.16 -3.67
N LEU A 64 -20.05 10.50 -4.48
CA LEU A 64 -18.67 10.10 -4.24
C LEU A 64 -18.10 10.80 -2.99
N ASP A 65 -18.50 12.03 -2.70
CA ASP A 65 -18.16 12.72 -1.45
C ASP A 65 -18.66 11.92 -0.23
N SER A 66 -19.90 11.41 -0.27
CA SER A 66 -20.44 10.53 0.78
C SER A 66 -19.63 9.25 0.91
N GLU A 67 -19.35 8.57 -0.21
CA GLU A 67 -18.56 7.34 -0.23
C GLU A 67 -17.13 7.56 0.32
N ILE A 68 -16.48 8.69 -0.01
CA ILE A 68 -15.17 9.08 0.55
C ILE A 68 -15.29 9.39 2.04
N SER A 69 -16.37 10.03 2.48
CA SER A 69 -16.56 10.34 3.90
C SER A 69 -16.76 9.09 4.76
N GLU A 70 -17.28 8.01 4.16
CA GLU A 70 -17.53 6.72 4.81
C GLU A 70 -16.31 5.79 4.73
N SER A 71 -15.71 5.65 3.55
CA SER A 71 -14.67 4.64 3.27
C SER A 71 -13.28 5.25 2.97
N GLY A 72 -13.14 6.58 3.00
CA GLY A 72 -11.87 7.23 2.70
C GLY A 72 -11.42 7.05 1.25
N VAL A 73 -10.12 6.88 1.05
CA VAL A 73 -9.55 6.70 -0.29
C VAL A 73 -9.95 5.37 -0.93
N GLU A 74 -10.39 4.39 -0.13
CA GLU A 74 -10.92 3.14 -0.64
C GLU A 74 -12.06 3.39 -1.61
N ALA A 75 -12.94 4.37 -1.41
CA ALA A 75 -14.01 4.70 -2.38
C ALA A 75 -13.54 4.98 -3.83
N LEU A 76 -12.24 5.27 -4.01
CA LEU A 76 -11.59 5.61 -5.29
C LEU A 76 -10.71 4.49 -5.85
N ALA A 77 -10.12 3.67 -4.99
CA ALA A 77 -9.15 2.65 -5.35
C ALA A 77 -9.16 1.49 -4.35
N TRP A 78 -8.80 0.30 -4.80
CA TRP A 78 -8.77 -0.88 -3.93
C TRP A 78 -7.67 -1.82 -4.34
N TYR A 79 -6.97 -2.34 -3.35
CA TYR A 79 -6.05 -3.44 -3.52
C TYR A 79 -6.73 -4.76 -3.14
N VAL A 80 -6.87 -5.66 -4.10
CA VAL A 80 -7.25 -7.05 -3.83
C VAL A 80 -5.98 -7.84 -3.52
N PRO A 81 -5.82 -8.42 -2.32
CA PRO A 81 -4.62 -9.17 -1.94
C PRO A 81 -4.51 -10.53 -2.65
N PHE A 82 -3.28 -10.97 -2.94
CA PHE A 82 -3.01 -12.29 -3.52
C PHE A 82 -3.28 -13.45 -2.56
N HIS A 83 -3.34 -13.21 -1.24
CA HIS A 83 -3.82 -14.20 -0.27
C HIS A 83 -5.33 -14.44 -0.38
N GLN A 84 -6.08 -13.44 -0.85
CA GLN A 84 -7.54 -13.49 -0.90
C GLN A 84 -8.05 -14.04 -2.23
N SER A 85 -7.43 -13.68 -3.36
CA SER A 85 -7.97 -14.01 -4.68
C SER A 85 -6.89 -14.31 -5.72
N LYS A 86 -7.22 -15.17 -6.70
CA LYS A 86 -6.43 -15.35 -7.93
C LYS A 86 -6.50 -14.13 -8.86
N ARG A 87 -7.53 -13.29 -8.71
CA ARG A 87 -7.72 -12.03 -9.45
C ARG A 87 -7.22 -10.84 -8.63
N TRP A 88 -6.16 -11.02 -7.86
CA TRP A 88 -5.55 -9.95 -7.08
C TRP A 88 -4.98 -8.83 -7.96
N GLY A 89 -4.78 -7.66 -7.38
CA GLY A 89 -4.22 -6.50 -8.07
C GLY A 89 -4.75 -5.19 -7.56
N PHE A 90 -4.39 -4.10 -8.23
CA PHE A 90 -4.88 -2.76 -7.95
C PHE A 90 -6.07 -2.44 -8.85
N TYR A 91 -7.13 -1.91 -8.26
CA TYR A 91 -8.39 -1.63 -8.92
C TYR A 91 -8.68 -0.15 -8.76
N PHE A 92 -8.79 0.58 -9.88
CA PHE A 92 -9.07 2.02 -9.83
C PHE A 92 -10.44 2.36 -10.39
N ARG A 93 -11.19 3.17 -9.66
CA ARG A 93 -12.47 3.70 -10.14
C ARG A 93 -12.22 4.91 -11.03
N THR A 94 -12.64 4.86 -12.31
CA THR A 94 -12.44 5.95 -13.28
C THR A 94 -12.98 7.28 -12.76
N ARG A 95 -14.22 7.28 -12.26
CA ARG A 95 -14.87 8.43 -11.61
C ARG A 95 -14.03 8.99 -10.45
N GLY A 96 -13.47 8.11 -9.63
CA GLY A 96 -12.59 8.48 -8.50
C GLY A 96 -11.26 9.10 -8.93
N ILE A 97 -10.65 8.62 -10.03
CA ILE A 97 -9.46 9.25 -10.61
C ILE A 97 -9.78 10.68 -11.06
N PHE A 98 -10.89 10.89 -11.79
CA PHE A 98 -11.29 12.22 -12.25
C PHE A 98 -11.62 13.15 -11.10
N TYR A 99 -12.33 12.67 -10.08
CA TYR A 99 -12.60 13.39 -8.85
C TYR A 99 -11.30 13.89 -8.20
N LEU A 100 -10.36 12.99 -7.93
CA LEU A 100 -9.09 13.37 -7.30
C LEU A 100 -8.23 14.26 -8.22
N SER A 101 -8.38 14.14 -9.53
CA SER A 101 -7.69 15.01 -10.51
C SER A 101 -8.05 16.49 -10.32
N ASN A 102 -9.25 16.80 -9.80
CA ASN A 102 -9.69 18.17 -9.54
C ASN A 102 -8.87 18.85 -8.42
N TYR A 103 -8.33 18.09 -7.46
CA TYR A 103 -7.40 18.62 -6.45
C TYR A 103 -6.10 19.15 -7.06
N PHE A 104 -5.73 18.68 -8.25
CA PHE A 104 -4.55 19.16 -8.98
C PHE A 104 -4.83 20.33 -9.93
N LYS A 105 -6.09 20.78 -10.04
CA LYS A 105 -6.51 21.94 -10.84
C LYS A 105 -5.86 23.21 -10.28
N ASN A 106 -5.25 23.99 -11.18
CA ASN A 106 -4.70 25.31 -10.89
C ASN A 106 -4.69 26.15 -12.18
N LYS A 107 -4.46 27.46 -12.04
CA LYS A 107 -4.52 28.41 -13.18
C LYS A 107 -3.60 28.04 -14.35
N ARG A 108 -2.52 27.29 -14.13
CA ARG A 108 -1.53 26.93 -15.16
C ARG A 108 -1.84 25.61 -15.88
N ASN A 109 -2.76 24.79 -15.36
CA ASN A 109 -3.04 23.45 -15.90
C ASN A 109 -4.54 23.16 -16.05
N LEU A 110 -5.38 24.19 -16.17
CA LEU A 110 -6.84 24.04 -16.34
C LEU A 110 -7.16 23.07 -17.49
N ASN A 111 -6.46 23.24 -18.62
CA ASN A 111 -6.66 22.46 -19.85
C ASN A 111 -5.82 21.17 -19.90
N ASP A 112 -4.89 20.96 -18.95
CA ASP A 112 -4.04 19.78 -18.92
C ASP A 112 -4.65 18.71 -18.00
N VAL A 113 -5.77 18.14 -18.48
CA VAL A 113 -6.51 17.07 -17.79
C VAL A 113 -5.63 15.83 -17.62
N ASN A 114 -4.86 15.48 -18.65
CA ASN A 114 -4.00 14.29 -18.65
C ASN A 114 -2.98 14.33 -17.52
N GLU A 115 -2.31 15.45 -17.30
CA GLU A 115 -1.34 15.57 -16.20
C GLU A 115 -2.03 15.54 -14.83
N ARG A 116 -3.26 16.07 -14.70
CA ARG A 116 -4.04 15.98 -13.46
C ARG A 116 -4.44 14.53 -13.15
N VAL A 117 -4.93 13.81 -14.16
CA VAL A 117 -5.28 12.39 -14.08
C VAL A 117 -4.06 11.53 -13.72
N LYS A 118 -2.92 11.74 -14.38
CA LYS A 118 -1.67 11.04 -14.06
C LYS A 118 -1.25 11.24 -12.60
N ARG A 119 -1.47 12.41 -12.03
CA ARG A 119 -1.13 12.69 -10.62
C ARG A 119 -2.11 12.07 -9.65
N ALA A 120 -3.41 12.13 -9.95
CA ALA A 120 -4.44 11.44 -9.17
C ALA A 120 -4.15 9.93 -9.12
N LEU A 121 -3.91 9.33 -10.29
CA LEU A 121 -3.55 7.92 -10.40
C LEU A 121 -2.28 7.58 -9.59
N LYS A 122 -1.26 8.44 -9.60
CA LYS A 122 -0.06 8.24 -8.76
C LYS A 122 -0.37 8.26 -7.26
N VAL A 123 -1.28 9.12 -6.79
CA VAL A 123 -1.68 9.14 -5.38
C VAL A 123 -2.35 7.83 -5.01
N LEU A 124 -3.39 7.45 -5.76
CA LEU A 124 -4.14 6.20 -5.54
C LEU A 124 -3.22 4.99 -5.63
N PHE A 125 -2.41 4.90 -6.69
CA PHE A 125 -1.46 3.80 -6.86
C PHE A 125 -0.50 3.68 -5.69
N TYR A 126 0.10 4.77 -5.20
CA TYR A 126 1.04 4.64 -4.09
C TYR A 126 0.36 4.32 -2.76
N HIS A 127 -0.90 4.73 -2.56
CA HIS A 127 -1.70 4.30 -1.42
C HIS A 127 -1.90 2.77 -1.50
N GLU A 128 -2.49 2.27 -2.59
CA GLU A 128 -2.75 0.84 -2.77
C GLU A 128 -1.46 0.00 -2.75
N PHE A 129 -0.39 0.52 -3.33
CA PHE A 129 0.91 -0.14 -3.35
C PHE A 129 1.47 -0.32 -1.94
N PHE A 130 1.09 0.51 -0.97
CA PHE A 130 1.49 0.30 0.42
C PHE A 130 0.83 -0.96 1.01
N HIS A 131 -0.46 -1.20 0.76
CA HIS A 131 -1.13 -2.44 1.17
C HIS A 131 -0.48 -3.68 0.56
N PHE A 132 -0.14 -3.60 -0.73
CA PHE A 132 0.66 -4.64 -1.38
C PHE A 132 2.01 -4.86 -0.69
N LEU A 133 2.72 -3.81 -0.28
CA LEU A 133 3.98 -3.95 0.45
C LEU A 133 3.78 -4.58 1.84
N THR A 134 2.68 -4.26 2.53
CA THR A 134 2.30 -4.92 3.79
C THR A 134 2.09 -6.42 3.56
N GLU A 135 1.38 -6.79 2.50
CA GLU A 135 1.13 -8.19 2.13
C GLU A 135 2.42 -8.95 1.79
N ILE A 136 3.33 -8.33 1.01
CA ILE A 136 4.64 -8.93 0.70
C ILE A 136 5.47 -9.14 1.98
N ALA A 137 5.45 -8.16 2.89
CA ALA A 137 6.12 -8.31 4.17
C ALA A 137 5.52 -9.45 5.00
N ALA A 138 4.19 -9.58 5.01
CA ALA A 138 3.49 -10.68 5.66
C ALA A 138 3.88 -12.03 5.03
N ALA A 139 3.80 -12.18 3.71
CA ALA A 139 4.21 -13.40 2.99
C ALA A 139 5.64 -13.85 3.33
N HIS A 140 6.59 -12.91 3.44
CA HIS A 140 7.94 -13.23 3.88
C HIS A 140 8.00 -13.73 5.32
N MET A 141 7.23 -13.12 6.23
CA MET A 141 7.11 -13.60 7.61
C MET A 141 6.46 -14.97 7.66
N GLU A 142 5.39 -15.20 6.91
CA GLU A 142 4.69 -16.49 6.83
C GLU A 142 5.62 -17.60 6.34
N MET A 143 6.40 -17.38 5.27
CA MET A 143 7.40 -18.37 4.83
C MET A 143 8.47 -18.65 5.88
N THR A 144 8.81 -17.65 6.71
CA THR A 144 9.82 -17.80 7.77
C THR A 144 9.27 -18.56 8.98
N TYR A 145 8.06 -18.21 9.41
CA TYR A 145 7.40 -18.77 10.59
C TYR A 145 6.58 -20.03 10.30
N LYS A 146 6.31 -20.30 9.02
CA LYS A 146 5.49 -21.39 8.51
C LYS A 146 4.04 -21.36 9.04
N GLU A 147 3.50 -20.16 9.19
CA GLU A 147 2.16 -19.92 9.73
C GLU A 147 1.46 -18.82 8.92
N PRO A 148 0.14 -18.88 8.69
CA PRO A 148 -0.60 -17.87 7.95
C PRO A 148 -0.86 -16.63 8.82
N LEU A 149 -0.30 -15.46 8.49
CA LEU A 149 -0.35 -14.22 9.25
C LEU A 149 -1.23 -13.15 8.58
N TYR A 150 -1.26 -13.10 7.25
CA TYR A 150 -1.89 -11.98 6.54
C TYR A 150 -3.42 -11.99 6.66
N ASN A 151 -4.07 -13.14 6.45
CA ASN A 151 -5.54 -13.23 6.56
C ASN A 151 -6.05 -12.98 7.99
N PRO A 152 -5.41 -13.52 9.05
CA PRO A 152 -5.73 -13.12 10.43
C PRO A 152 -5.58 -11.61 10.67
N TYR A 153 -4.51 -11.01 10.14
CA TYR A 153 -4.30 -9.57 10.21
C TYR A 153 -5.40 -8.78 9.48
N LEU A 154 -5.78 -9.20 8.27
CA LEU A 154 -6.85 -8.55 7.51
C LEU A 154 -8.19 -8.62 8.23
N LYS A 155 -8.51 -9.77 8.82
CA LYS A 155 -9.69 -9.94 9.68
C LYS A 155 -9.66 -8.99 10.88
N PHE A 156 -8.52 -8.86 11.54
CA PHE A 156 -8.33 -7.90 12.61
C PHE A 156 -8.58 -6.45 12.16
N CYS A 157 -8.08 -6.05 10.99
CA CYS A 157 -8.32 -4.72 10.43
C CYS A 157 -9.81 -4.47 10.16
N ASN A 158 -10.52 -5.44 9.60
CA ASN A 158 -11.97 -5.35 9.35
C ASN A 158 -12.77 -5.20 10.65
N GLU A 159 -12.39 -5.94 11.70
CA GLU A 159 -13.04 -5.86 13.03
C GLU A 159 -12.65 -4.58 13.80
N SER A 160 -11.49 -3.99 13.49
CA SER A 160 -10.89 -2.88 14.22
C SER A 160 -10.86 -1.58 13.42
N ALA A 161 -11.65 -1.47 12.35
CA ALA A 161 -11.63 -0.38 11.37
C ALA A 161 -11.78 1.02 12.00
N SER A 162 -12.48 1.12 13.13
CA SER A 162 -12.71 2.36 13.88
C SER A 162 -11.70 2.62 15.01
N THR A 163 -10.68 1.76 15.19
CA THR A 163 -9.73 1.83 16.31
C THR A 163 -8.39 2.44 15.92
N THR A 164 -7.69 3.02 16.90
CA THR A 164 -6.33 3.56 16.74
C THR A 164 -5.25 2.51 16.49
N LEU A 165 -5.61 1.22 16.50
CA LEU A 165 -4.70 0.12 16.18
C LEU A 165 -4.56 -0.09 14.67
N ASN A 166 -5.56 0.32 13.87
CA ASN A 166 -5.44 0.33 12.42
C ASN A 166 -4.58 1.51 11.96
N ILE A 167 -3.26 1.27 11.91
CA ILE A 167 -2.27 2.26 11.49
C ILE A 167 -1.86 2.11 10.02
N GLU A 168 -2.39 1.12 9.31
CA GLU A 168 -2.00 0.86 7.92
C GLU A 168 -2.48 1.98 7.00
N GLU A 169 -3.74 2.38 7.09
CA GLU A 169 -4.31 3.48 6.29
C GLU A 169 -3.55 4.80 6.39
N PRO A 170 -3.29 5.35 7.61
CA PRO A 170 -2.52 6.57 7.72
C PRO A 170 -1.07 6.39 7.26
N LEU A 171 -0.49 5.17 7.33
CA LEU A 171 0.83 4.88 6.77
C LEU A 171 0.80 4.85 5.23
N ALA A 172 -0.25 4.29 4.63
CA ALA A 172 -0.47 4.27 3.18
C ALA A 172 -0.59 5.69 2.63
N ASN A 173 -1.41 6.54 3.27
CA ASN A 173 -1.50 7.97 2.96
C ASN A 173 -0.15 8.68 3.11
N ALA A 174 0.58 8.44 4.21
CA ALA A 174 1.91 9.01 4.38
C ALA A 174 2.91 8.53 3.32
N TYR A 175 2.86 7.26 2.92
CA TYR A 175 3.70 6.69 1.86
C TYR A 175 3.43 7.35 0.51
N ALA A 176 2.16 7.49 0.13
CA ALA A 176 1.74 8.20 -1.07
C ALA A 176 2.28 9.64 -1.08
N LEU A 177 2.08 10.40 0.01
CA LEU A 177 2.54 11.78 0.11
C LEU A 177 4.05 11.95 -0.08
N ARG A 178 4.85 10.98 0.40
CA ARG A 178 6.31 10.98 0.25
C ARG A 178 6.75 10.79 -1.20
N ARG A 179 5.98 10.08 -2.02
CA ARG A 179 6.27 9.81 -3.44
C ARG A 179 5.71 10.85 -4.40
N ILE A 180 4.81 11.72 -3.94
CA ILE A 180 4.35 12.87 -4.72
C ILE A 180 5.36 14.02 -4.69
N GLN A 181 5.51 14.69 -5.84
CA GLN A 181 6.35 15.89 -5.99
C GLN A 181 5.97 16.97 -4.97
N LYS A 182 6.97 17.61 -4.36
CA LYS A 182 6.79 18.59 -3.26
C LYS A 182 5.73 19.65 -3.56
N ARG A 183 5.70 20.20 -4.79
CA ARG A 183 4.75 21.24 -5.23
C ARG A 183 3.26 20.83 -5.19
N TYR A 184 2.95 19.54 -5.11
CA TYR A 184 1.57 19.03 -5.03
C TYR A 184 1.18 18.50 -3.66
N ARG A 185 2.14 18.40 -2.73
CA ARG A 185 1.89 17.79 -1.40
C ARG A 185 0.80 18.52 -0.62
N SER A 186 0.69 19.84 -0.73
CA SER A 186 -0.37 20.59 -0.02
C SER A 186 -1.78 20.20 -0.49
N ARG A 187 -1.97 19.96 -1.79
CA ARG A 187 -3.24 19.54 -2.38
C ARG A 187 -3.60 18.11 -1.99
N VAL A 188 -2.61 17.22 -2.00
CA VAL A 188 -2.78 15.84 -1.56
C VAL A 188 -3.07 15.77 -0.06
N LYS A 189 -2.43 16.61 0.76
CA LYS A 189 -2.76 16.74 2.18
C LYS A 189 -4.21 17.17 2.38
N ALA A 190 -4.68 18.19 1.66
CA ALA A 190 -6.07 18.63 1.76
C ALA A 190 -7.07 17.50 1.45
N PHE A 191 -6.75 16.64 0.47
CA PHE A 191 -7.53 15.44 0.19
C PHE A 191 -7.42 14.36 1.29
N PHE A 192 -6.27 14.20 1.94
CA PHE A 192 -6.15 13.23 3.05
C PHE A 192 -6.79 13.74 4.35
N ASP A 193 -6.76 15.05 4.59
CA ASP A 193 -7.32 15.68 5.79
C ASP A 193 -8.86 15.57 5.83
N MET A 194 -9.53 15.45 4.67
CA MET A 194 -10.99 15.28 4.59
C MET A 194 -11.47 13.84 4.76
N GLN A 195 -10.58 12.85 4.74
CA GLN A 195 -10.97 11.44 4.89
C GLN A 195 -11.31 11.12 6.37
N PRO A 196 -12.20 10.14 6.63
CA PRO A 196 -12.49 9.72 7.99
C PRO A 196 -11.24 9.16 8.69
N PRO A 197 -11.19 9.14 10.03
CA PRO A 197 -10.22 8.31 10.74
C PRO A 197 -10.37 6.82 10.35
N PRO A 198 -9.28 6.04 10.27
CA PRO A 198 -7.90 6.43 10.61
C PRO A 198 -7.13 7.12 9.46
N TYR A 199 -7.70 7.24 8.26
CA TYR A 199 -7.02 7.77 7.07
C TYR A 199 -6.41 9.18 7.26
N SER A 200 -7.16 10.10 7.86
CA SER A 200 -6.71 11.48 8.13
C SER A 200 -5.60 11.58 9.19
N GLU A 201 -5.26 10.48 9.87
CA GLU A 201 -4.19 10.44 10.87
C GLU A 201 -2.78 10.34 10.26
N PHE A 202 -2.65 10.40 8.93
CA PHE A 202 -1.37 10.30 8.20
C PHE A 202 -0.31 11.31 8.68
N HIS A 203 -0.73 12.45 9.25
CA HIS A 203 0.15 13.47 9.81
C HIS A 203 1.10 12.91 10.89
N LYS A 204 0.69 11.85 11.59
CA LYS A 204 1.52 11.12 12.58
C LYS A 204 2.75 10.46 11.94
N PHE A 205 2.74 10.20 10.64
CA PHE A 205 3.77 9.45 9.91
C PHE A 205 4.50 10.26 8.82
N VAL A 206 4.33 11.59 8.78
CA VAL A 206 4.98 12.42 7.75
C VAL A 206 6.51 12.51 7.96
N LYS A 207 6.98 12.53 9.22
CA LYS A 207 8.41 12.55 9.55
C LYS A 207 9.05 11.19 9.29
N ASP A 208 10.28 11.17 8.78
CA ASP A 208 11.01 9.95 8.42
C ASP A 208 11.15 8.95 9.59
N THR A 209 11.46 9.46 10.79
CA THR A 209 11.58 8.66 12.00
C THR A 209 10.24 8.04 12.41
N CYS A 210 9.16 8.82 12.37
CA CYS A 210 7.81 8.36 12.67
C CYS A 210 7.32 7.34 11.63
N PHE A 211 7.58 7.57 10.33
CA PHE A 211 7.25 6.64 9.26
C PHE A 211 7.96 5.29 9.45
N LEU A 212 9.26 5.32 9.75
CA LEU A 212 10.03 4.10 10.00
C LEU A 212 9.54 3.35 11.24
N ALA A 213 9.26 4.07 12.34
CA ALA A 213 8.69 3.48 13.55
C ALA A 213 7.29 2.88 13.29
N GLY A 214 6.45 3.58 12.52
CA GLY A 214 5.13 3.11 12.11
C GLY A 214 5.19 1.82 11.31
N LYS A 215 6.08 1.72 10.30
CA LYS A 215 6.28 0.46 9.56
C LYS A 215 6.73 -0.70 10.45
N ARG A 216 7.61 -0.46 11.42
CA ARG A 216 8.03 -1.49 12.39
C ARG A 216 6.86 -1.92 13.28
N LYS A 217 6.05 -0.95 13.74
CA LYS A 217 4.84 -1.22 14.51
C LYS A 217 3.83 -2.02 13.69
N LEU A 218 3.63 -1.69 12.41
CA LEU A 218 2.74 -2.40 11.50
C LEU A 218 3.20 -3.85 11.32
N GLY A 219 4.49 -4.09 11.05
CA GLY A 219 5.02 -5.45 10.96
C GLY A 219 4.87 -6.25 12.28
N ALA A 220 4.96 -5.57 13.43
CA ALA A 220 4.67 -6.20 14.72
C ALA A 220 3.17 -6.52 14.87
N ILE A 221 2.27 -5.64 14.46
CA ILE A 221 0.81 -5.87 14.46
C ILE A 221 0.47 -7.08 13.60
N VAL A 222 0.93 -7.13 12.35
CA VAL A 222 0.75 -8.26 11.43
C VAL A 222 1.15 -9.59 12.07
N ARG A 223 2.23 -9.60 12.85
CA ARG A 223 2.68 -10.80 13.57
C ARG A 223 1.85 -11.11 14.83
N ILE A 224 1.53 -10.10 15.65
CA ILE A 224 1.00 -10.29 17.01
C ILE A 224 -0.42 -10.86 17.00
N HIS A 225 -1.21 -10.63 15.95
CA HIS A 225 -2.58 -11.16 15.86
C HIS A 225 -2.67 -12.68 15.65
N ASN A 226 -1.52 -13.38 15.61
CA ASN A 226 -1.43 -14.84 15.65
C ASN A 226 -0.82 -15.42 16.93
N LEU A 227 -0.37 -14.60 17.88
CA LEU A 227 0.19 -15.14 19.11
C LEU A 227 -0.97 -15.62 20.01
N PRO A 228 -1.05 -16.92 20.36
CA PRO A 228 -2.07 -17.40 21.30
C PRO A 228 -1.87 -16.69 22.64
N GLU A 229 -2.76 -15.76 23.00
CA GLU A 229 -2.78 -14.94 24.23
C GLU A 229 -1.51 -15.05 25.10
N ILE A 230 -0.35 -14.65 24.57
CA ILE A 230 0.86 -14.62 25.39
C ILE A 230 0.75 -13.33 26.19
N LYS A 231 0.28 -13.48 27.42
CA LYS A 231 0.24 -12.47 28.48
C LYS A 231 1.36 -11.45 28.27
N PHE A 232 0.95 -10.19 28.14
CA PHE A 232 1.66 -8.91 27.97
C PHE A 232 3.10 -8.77 28.54
N LYS A 233 3.58 -9.70 29.39
CA LYS A 233 4.93 -9.73 29.98
C LYS A 233 6.05 -9.98 28.96
N HIS A 234 5.83 -10.71 27.87
CA HIS A 234 6.92 -11.01 26.91
C HIS A 234 7.13 -9.92 25.84
N LEU A 235 6.11 -9.10 25.55
CA LEU A 235 6.24 -7.97 24.62
C LEU A 235 7.15 -6.86 25.19
N VAL A 236 7.12 -6.67 26.51
CA VAL A 236 8.01 -5.74 27.23
C VAL A 236 9.48 -6.17 27.08
N LEU A 237 9.77 -7.47 27.17
CA LEU A 237 11.13 -7.99 26.95
C LEU A 237 11.61 -7.77 25.51
N PHE A 238 10.75 -7.99 24.50
CA PHE A 238 11.11 -7.78 23.09
C PHE A 238 11.35 -6.30 22.75
N LEU A 239 10.55 -5.39 23.32
CA LEU A 239 10.71 -3.95 23.15
C LEU A 239 11.94 -3.41 23.89
N ILE A 240 12.25 -3.92 25.09
CA ILE A 240 13.48 -3.61 25.84
C ILE A 240 14.71 -4.09 25.06
N GLN A 241 14.64 -5.27 24.43
CA GLN A 241 15.71 -5.79 23.58
C GLN A 241 15.88 -4.99 22.27
N MET A 242 14.90 -4.19 21.84
CA MET A 242 15.04 -3.31 20.69
C MET A 242 15.51 -1.90 21.07
N SER A 243 15.19 -1.42 22.27
CA SER A 243 15.69 -0.13 22.78
C SER A 243 17.15 -0.19 23.24
N LEU A 244 17.62 -1.33 23.76
CA LEU A 244 19.00 -1.50 24.23
C LEU A 244 20.04 -1.61 23.09
N PHE A 245 19.60 -1.91 21.87
CA PHE A 245 20.48 -1.93 20.68
C PHE A 245 20.45 -0.60 19.89
N GLY A 246 19.79 0.42 20.43
CA GLY A 246 19.58 1.72 19.78
C GLY A 246 20.75 2.69 19.84
N ASN A 247 21.83 2.40 20.57
CA ASN A 247 23.01 3.27 20.64
C ASN A 247 24.27 2.42 20.85
N SER A 248 24.87 1.95 19.75
CA SER A 248 26.32 1.80 19.52
C SER A 248 26.54 0.78 18.42
N TYR A 249 27.21 1.21 17.35
CA TYR A 249 27.77 0.30 16.36
C TYR A 249 28.82 -0.59 17.04
N SER A 250 28.54 -1.89 17.22
CA SER A 250 29.54 -2.95 17.40
C SER A 250 28.88 -4.34 17.26
N ILE A 251 29.32 -5.04 16.22
CA ILE A 251 29.26 -6.48 15.90
C ILE A 251 28.77 -7.39 17.05
N LEU A 252 27.66 -8.11 16.83
CA LEU A 252 27.43 -9.43 17.44
C LEU A 252 27.17 -10.46 16.34
N HIS A 253 28.20 -11.26 16.07
CA HIS A 253 28.12 -12.48 15.29
C HIS A 253 27.13 -13.46 15.96
N LEU A 254 25.95 -13.68 15.37
CA LEU A 254 25.26 -14.95 15.49
C LEU A 254 25.59 -15.81 14.27
N ARG A 255 26.46 -16.78 14.52
CA ARG A 255 26.91 -17.80 13.59
C ARG A 255 25.77 -18.79 13.32
N LEU A 256 24.92 -18.50 12.34
CA LEU A 256 24.15 -19.54 11.66
C LEU A 256 25.01 -20.06 10.51
N ARG A 257 25.65 -21.21 10.73
CA ARG A 257 26.35 -21.94 9.67
C ARG A 257 25.31 -22.47 8.68
N ASN A 258 25.65 -22.31 7.40
CA ASN A 258 25.10 -22.97 6.22
C ASN A 258 23.72 -22.52 5.73
N CYS A 259 23.71 -21.43 4.95
CA CYS A 259 23.05 -21.38 3.64
C CYS A 259 23.63 -20.19 2.86
N SER A 260 24.35 -20.49 1.79
CA SER A 260 25.12 -19.55 0.97
C SER A 260 24.23 -18.92 -0.09
N TYR A 261 23.81 -17.66 0.06
CA TYR A 261 23.50 -16.76 -1.06
C TYR A 261 23.78 -15.29 -0.66
N PRO A 262 24.49 -14.50 -1.48
CA PRO A 262 24.80 -13.12 -1.17
C PRO A 262 23.60 -12.20 -1.41
N ILE A 263 23.20 -11.45 -0.39
CA ILE A 263 22.30 -10.31 -0.52
C ILE A 263 23.14 -9.14 -1.09
N TYR A 264 22.97 -8.83 -2.37
CA TYR A 264 23.55 -7.63 -2.97
C TYR A 264 22.76 -6.38 -2.54
N PRO A 265 23.40 -5.36 -1.96
CA PRO A 265 22.78 -4.06 -1.76
C PRO A 265 22.68 -3.33 -3.12
N PHE A 266 21.47 -2.89 -3.49
CA PHE A 266 21.27 -1.98 -4.61
C PHE A 266 21.94 -0.63 -4.32
N THR A 267 23.19 -0.46 -4.75
CA THR A 267 23.82 0.85 -4.97
C THR A 267 23.75 1.17 -6.46
N LEU A 268 22.96 2.18 -6.81
CA LEU A 268 22.94 2.73 -8.16
C LEU A 268 24.28 3.46 -8.39
N SER A 269 25.24 2.80 -9.04
CA SER A 269 26.46 3.43 -9.53
C SER A 269 26.16 4.15 -10.85
N LEU A 270 26.09 5.48 -10.79
CA LEU A 270 26.19 6.34 -11.97
C LEU A 270 27.61 6.26 -12.53
N LYS A 271 27.85 5.34 -13.49
CA LYS A 271 29.01 5.46 -14.38
C LYS A 271 28.62 6.27 -15.62
N LYS A 272 29.12 7.52 -15.65
CA LYS A 272 29.42 8.25 -16.88
C LYS A 272 30.36 7.38 -17.73
N ASN A 273 29.94 6.94 -18.90
CA ASN A 273 30.86 6.55 -19.97
C ASN A 273 30.89 7.69 -20.99
N ILE A 274 32.01 8.41 -20.97
CA ILE A 274 32.51 9.20 -22.09
C ILE A 274 33.64 8.36 -22.71
N GLN A 275 33.74 8.46 -24.05
CA GLN A 275 34.81 8.08 -25.00
C GLN A 275 34.76 6.73 -25.75
N GLN A 276 34.32 6.86 -27.02
CA GLN A 276 35.05 6.67 -28.28
C GLN A 276 35.61 5.28 -28.69
N ALA A 277 35.15 4.83 -29.87
CA ALA A 277 35.81 4.14 -31.01
C ALA A 277 34.69 3.36 -31.73
N VAL A 278 34.32 3.55 -33.01
CA VAL A 278 34.96 4.01 -34.25
C VAL A 278 33.92 4.81 -35.05
#